data_AF-A0A0E9ZF60-F1
#
_entry.id   AF-A0A0E9ZF60-F1
#
_cell.length_a   1.000
_cell.length_b   1.000
_cell.length_c   1.000
_cell.angle_alpha   90.00
_cell.angle_beta   90.00
_cell.angle_gamma   90.00
#
_symmetry.space_group_name_H-M   'P 1'
#
loop_
_entity.id
_entity.type
_entity.pdbx_description
1 polymer ?
#
loop_
_entity_poly.entity_id
_entity_poly.type
_entity_poly.pdbx_seq_one_letter_code
_entity_poly.pdbx_strand_id
1 'polypeptide(L)'
;MAITEFNYFCADAIAVAEKNSASVDDEQASKFLENLYSSYEQEGSPKNRKKWIAEKIKDQFIYMVDPPVWVGEPRWAYLDDFPMVFLNQFKVSCIEGRPTDRFKLGDTVFVFGGKTPPFPKEGDVWSVVYKMVVQTEEGEDLYLG
;
A
#
# COMPACT_ATOMS: atom_id res chain seq x y z
N MET A 1 -21.99 20.83 2.54
CA MET A 1 -21.58 19.44 2.31
C MET A 1 -21.18 18.90 3.68
N ALA A 2 -21.94 17.97 4.26
CA ALA A 2 -21.61 17.45 5.58
C ALA A 2 -20.34 16.60 5.46
N ILE A 3 -19.31 16.96 6.23
CA ILE A 3 -18.15 16.10 6.43
C ILE A 3 -18.67 14.85 7.16
N THR A 4 -18.65 13.70 6.50
CA THR A 4 -19.11 12.42 7.06
C THR A 4 -18.08 11.93 8.09
N GLU A 5 -18.52 11.19 9.11
CA GLU A 5 -17.63 10.55 10.11
C GLU A 5 -16.55 9.69 9.43
N PHE A 6 -16.90 9.07 8.31
CA PHE A 6 -15.98 8.35 7.43
C PHE A 6 -14.79 9.21 6.95
N ASN A 7 -14.99 10.47 6.58
CA ASN A 7 -13.88 11.33 6.12
C ASN A 7 -12.87 11.60 7.24
N TYR A 8 -13.35 11.81 8.47
CA TYR A 8 -12.46 11.96 9.63
C TYR A 8 -11.75 10.65 9.97
N PHE A 9 -12.42 9.51 9.78
CA PHE A 9 -11.80 8.21 9.93
C PHE A 9 -10.69 8.00 8.89
N CYS A 10 -10.94 8.30 7.61
CA CYS A 10 -9.95 8.20 6.55
C CYS A 10 -8.72 9.07 6.84
N ALA A 11 -8.92 10.33 7.24
CA ALA A 11 -7.81 11.22 7.60
C ALA A 11 -6.95 10.66 8.75
N ASP A 12 -7.59 10.05 9.76
CA ASP A 12 -6.88 9.39 10.85
C ASP A 12 -6.17 8.09 10.38
N ALA A 13 -6.76 7.34 9.46
CA ALA A 13 -6.17 6.13 8.89
C ALA A 13 -4.92 6.44 8.07
N ILE A 14 -4.98 7.47 7.23
CA ILE A 14 -3.84 7.97 6.44
C ILE A 14 -2.69 8.34 7.36
N ALA A 15 -2.94 9.21 8.34
CA ALA A 15 -1.92 9.68 9.27
C ALA A 15 -1.31 8.56 10.14
N VAL A 16 -2.01 7.43 10.33
CA VAL A 16 -1.48 6.27 11.05
C VAL A 16 -0.72 5.33 10.10
N ALA A 17 -1.16 5.16 8.86
CA ALA A 17 -0.47 4.36 7.84
C ALA A 17 0.89 4.98 7.46
N GLU A 18 0.95 6.30 7.26
CA GLU A 18 2.19 7.02 6.91
C GLU A 18 3.31 6.81 7.93
N LYS A 19 2.97 6.71 9.23
CA LYS A 19 3.94 6.41 10.30
C LYS A 19 4.61 5.04 10.18
N ASN A 20 4.02 4.15 9.38
CA ASN A 20 4.54 2.82 9.09
C ASN A 20 5.09 2.73 7.66
N SER A 21 5.41 3.87 7.02
CA SER A 21 5.80 3.94 5.60
C SER A 21 4.77 3.29 4.67
N ALA A 22 3.49 3.31 5.05
CA ALA A 22 2.40 2.70 4.30
C ALA A 22 1.41 3.77 3.81
N SER A 23 0.53 3.38 2.89
CA SER A 23 -0.53 4.24 2.39
C SER A 23 -1.87 3.51 2.31
N VAL A 24 -2.93 4.30 2.49
CA VAL A 24 -4.33 3.85 2.45
C VAL A 24 -5.22 4.82 1.67
N ASP A 25 -4.64 5.84 1.04
CA ASP A 25 -5.32 6.94 0.32
C ASP A 25 -5.34 6.75 -1.21
N ASP A 26 -5.08 5.53 -1.67
CA ASP A 26 -5.16 5.11 -3.07
C ASP A 26 -6.54 4.49 -3.36
N GLU A 27 -7.01 4.61 -4.60
CA GLU A 27 -8.17 3.87 -5.13
C GLU A 27 -8.06 2.37 -4.82
N GLN A 28 -6.87 1.77 -4.96
CA GLN A 28 -6.64 0.36 -4.63
C GLN A 28 -6.83 0.03 -3.13
N ALA A 29 -6.73 1.03 -2.25
CA ALA A 29 -6.92 0.87 -0.81
C ALA A 29 -8.38 1.11 -0.37
N SER A 30 -9.27 1.57 -1.27
CA SER A 30 -10.63 1.98 -0.92
C SER A 30 -11.39 0.90 -0.15
N LYS A 31 -11.35 -0.34 -0.64
CA LYS A 31 -12.07 -1.45 -0.01
C LYS A 31 -11.41 -1.91 1.30
N PHE A 32 -10.10 -1.77 1.42
CA PHE A 32 -9.41 -1.96 2.69
C PHE A 32 -9.90 -0.95 3.74
N LEU A 33 -9.99 0.34 3.37
CA LEU A 33 -10.50 1.39 4.26
C LEU A 33 -11.97 1.18 4.64
N GLU A 34 -12.82 0.81 3.69
CA GLU A 34 -14.24 0.50 3.96
C GLU A 34 -14.39 -0.67 4.94
N ASN A 35 -13.61 -1.73 4.77
CA ASN A 35 -13.60 -2.88 5.69
C ASN A 35 -13.10 -2.49 7.09
N LEU A 36 -12.06 -1.65 7.15
CA LEU A 36 -11.50 -1.15 8.41
C LEU A 36 -12.51 -0.25 9.14
N TYR A 37 -13.20 0.64 8.42
CA TYR A 37 -14.25 1.49 8.97
C TYR A 37 -15.47 0.67 9.43
N SER A 38 -15.89 -0.31 8.64
CA SER A 38 -16.99 -1.21 9.03
C SER A 38 -16.67 -1.96 10.33
N SER A 39 -15.42 -2.41 10.49
CA SER A 39 -14.95 -3.05 11.73
C SER A 39 -14.94 -2.07 12.92
N TYR A 40 -14.59 -0.81 12.68
CA TYR A 40 -14.64 0.25 13.69
C TYR A 40 -16.06 0.49 14.20
N GLU A 41 -17.05 0.56 13.29
CA GLU A 41 -18.46 0.74 13.67
C GLU A 41 -19.02 -0.49 14.40
N GLN A 42 -18.66 -1.70 13.96
CA GLN A 42 -19.09 -2.96 14.60
C GLN A 42 -18.57 -3.10 16.03
N GLU A 43 -17.38 -2.57 16.33
CA GLU A 43 -16.81 -2.53 17.68
C GLU A 43 -17.33 -1.36 18.54
N GLY A 44 -18.36 -0.65 18.06
CA GLY A 44 -19.03 0.41 18.81
C GLY A 44 -18.30 1.76 18.76
N SER A 45 -17.54 2.01 17.69
CA SER A 45 -16.80 3.25 17.44
C SER A 45 -15.90 3.68 18.62
N PRO A 46 -14.84 2.90 18.93
CA PRO A 46 -13.95 3.17 20.04
C PRO A 46 -13.45 4.63 20.11
N LYS A 47 -13.56 5.27 21.28
CA LYS A 47 -13.25 6.70 21.47
C LYS A 47 -11.86 7.12 21.01
N ASN A 48 -10.87 6.25 21.12
CA ASN A 48 -9.50 6.52 20.66
C ASN A 48 -9.26 5.89 19.29
N ARG A 49 -9.86 6.49 18.25
CA ARG A 49 -9.83 6.02 16.87
C ARG A 49 -8.43 5.79 16.33
N LYS A 50 -7.51 6.76 16.46
CA LYS A 50 -6.11 6.61 15.98
C LYS A 50 -5.39 5.42 16.62
N LYS A 51 -5.55 5.22 17.93
CA LYS A 51 -4.93 4.08 18.62
C LYS A 51 -5.53 2.76 18.14
N TRP A 52 -6.86 2.70 18.00
CA TRP A 52 -7.55 1.52 17.50
C TRP A 52 -7.10 1.17 16.07
N ILE A 53 -7.03 2.18 15.18
CA ILE A 53 -6.52 1.99 13.81
C ILE A 53 -5.10 1.44 13.85
N ALA A 54 -4.21 2.04 14.64
CA ALA A 54 -2.82 1.61 14.74
C ALA A 54 -2.71 0.14 15.17
N GLU A 55 -3.54 -0.30 16.10
CA GLU A 55 -3.59 -1.70 16.54
C GLU A 55 -4.09 -2.63 15.43
N LYS A 56 -5.09 -2.21 14.65
CA LYS A 56 -5.67 -3.03 13.57
C LYS A 56 -4.77 -3.19 12.35
N ILE A 57 -4.01 -2.15 12.00
CA ILE A 57 -3.19 -2.15 10.79
C ILE A 57 -1.73 -2.56 11.02
N LYS A 58 -1.31 -2.68 12.29
CA LYS A 58 0.10 -2.93 12.68
C LYS A 58 0.78 -4.05 11.90
N ASP A 59 0.07 -5.15 11.69
CA ASP A 59 0.62 -6.37 11.07
C ASP A 59 0.16 -6.56 9.61
N GLN A 60 -0.44 -5.53 9.00
CA GLN A 60 -0.97 -5.59 7.63
C GLN A 60 0.08 -5.14 6.59
N PHE A 61 0.94 -4.17 6.94
CA PHE A 61 1.94 -3.59 6.04
C PHE A 61 3.31 -4.26 6.23
N ILE A 62 3.43 -5.47 5.69
CA ILE A 62 4.59 -6.34 5.89
C ILE A 62 5.70 -5.98 4.89
N TYR A 63 6.94 -5.91 5.37
CA TYR A 63 8.15 -5.78 4.55
C TYR A 63 9.16 -6.88 4.89
N MET A 64 10.02 -7.25 3.93
CA MET A 64 10.98 -8.35 4.10
C MET A 64 12.19 -8.02 4.95
N VAL A 65 12.91 -6.95 4.62
CA VAL A 65 14.18 -6.57 5.28
C VAL A 65 14.03 -5.21 5.93
N ASP A 66 13.86 -4.19 5.08
CA ASP A 66 13.66 -2.81 5.49
C ASP A 66 12.30 -2.30 4.95
N PRO A 67 11.64 -1.35 5.64
CA PRO A 67 10.45 -0.70 5.10
C PRO A 67 10.78 0.11 3.85
N PRO A 68 9.79 0.38 2.97
CA PRO A 68 10.02 1.23 1.81
C PRO A 68 10.41 2.66 2.25
N VAL A 69 11.39 3.22 1.55
CA VAL A 69 11.80 4.62 1.62
C VAL A 69 11.27 5.30 0.36
N TRP A 70 10.10 5.93 0.50
CA TRP A 70 9.41 6.65 -0.56
C TRP A 70 10.20 7.89 -0.99
N VAL A 71 10.13 8.22 -2.28
CA VAL A 71 10.71 9.46 -2.82
C VAL A 71 9.70 10.60 -2.65
N GLY A 72 8.43 10.32 -2.97
CA GLY A 72 7.29 11.21 -2.75
C GLY A 72 6.31 10.65 -1.74
N GLU A 73 5.02 10.80 -2.01
CA GLU A 73 3.96 10.28 -1.15
C GLU A 73 3.98 8.75 -1.11
N PRO A 74 3.71 8.11 0.04
CA PRO A 74 3.65 6.65 0.14
C PRO A 74 2.59 6.04 -0.79
N ARG A 75 2.94 4.93 -1.47
CA ARG A 75 2.04 4.23 -2.41
C ARG A 75 2.12 2.71 -2.26
N TRP A 76 1.58 2.19 -1.17
CA TRP A 76 1.56 0.78 -0.90
C TRP A 76 0.68 0.02 -1.91
N ALA A 77 1.20 -1.05 -2.51
CA ALA A 77 0.43 -1.83 -3.49
C ALA A 77 -0.58 -2.77 -2.81
N TYR A 78 -1.74 -2.96 -3.43
CA TYR A 78 -2.79 -3.88 -2.97
C TYR A 78 -3.08 -4.99 -3.99
N LEU A 79 -3.49 -6.15 -3.52
CA LEU A 79 -3.97 -7.28 -4.34
C LEU A 79 -5.22 -7.85 -3.68
N ASP A 80 -6.31 -7.96 -4.45
CA ASP A 80 -7.61 -8.45 -3.95
C ASP A 80 -8.06 -7.74 -2.65
N ASP A 81 -7.87 -6.42 -2.57
CA ASP A 81 -8.18 -5.55 -1.42
C ASP A 81 -7.27 -5.73 -0.18
N PHE A 82 -6.20 -6.52 -0.28
CA PHE A 82 -5.21 -6.69 0.80
C PHE A 82 -3.90 -5.98 0.48
N PRO A 83 -3.26 -5.31 1.46
CA PRO A 83 -1.90 -4.80 1.29
C PRO A 83 -0.95 -5.93 0.90
N MET A 84 -0.16 -5.72 -0.15
CA MET A 84 0.86 -6.67 -0.58
C MET A 84 2.09 -6.59 0.34
N VAL A 85 2.95 -7.61 0.29
CA VAL A 85 4.23 -7.59 1.01
C VAL A 85 5.23 -6.76 0.23
N PHE A 86 5.87 -5.77 0.86
CA PHE A 86 7.00 -5.06 0.27
C PHE A 86 8.24 -5.97 0.27
N LEU A 87 8.79 -6.21 -0.92
CA LEU A 87 9.91 -7.13 -1.12
C LEU A 87 11.24 -6.40 -1.18
N ASN A 88 11.31 -5.35 -2.01
CA ASN A 88 12.54 -4.61 -2.25
C ASN A 88 12.27 -3.27 -2.95
N GLN A 89 13.25 -2.37 -2.90
CA GLN A 89 13.32 -1.21 -3.78
C GLN A 89 14.70 -1.04 -4.39
N PHE A 90 14.79 -0.39 -5.55
CA PHE A 90 16.06 -0.05 -6.16
C PHE A 90 15.96 1.20 -7.01
N LYS A 91 17.08 1.94 -7.10
CA LYS A 91 17.23 3.08 -8.00
C LYS A 91 17.72 2.61 -9.37
N VAL A 92 17.04 3.05 -10.43
CA VAL A 92 17.42 2.79 -11.81
C VAL A 92 18.69 3.59 -12.13
N SER A 93 19.84 2.94 -12.06
CA SER A 93 21.16 3.57 -12.20
C SER A 93 21.86 3.25 -13.53
N CYS A 94 21.50 2.13 -14.15
CA CYS A 94 21.91 1.78 -15.50
C CYS A 94 20.79 0.97 -16.18
N ILE A 95 20.58 1.22 -17.47
CA ILE A 95 19.73 0.38 -18.32
C ILE A 95 20.63 -0.13 -19.43
N GLU A 96 21.04 -1.39 -19.34
CA GLU A 96 21.73 -2.06 -20.43
C GLU A 96 20.69 -2.49 -21.48
N GLY A 97 20.78 -1.93 -22.69
CA GLY A 97 19.80 -2.13 -23.76
C GLY A 97 19.15 -0.82 -24.21
N ARG A 98 18.19 -0.88 -25.15
CA ARG A 98 17.46 0.32 -25.58
C ARG A 98 16.70 0.93 -24.40
N PRO A 99 16.60 2.28 -24.30
CA PRO A 99 15.75 2.92 -23.30
C PRO A 99 14.37 2.31 -23.42
N THR A 100 13.94 1.58 -22.39
CA THR A 100 12.55 1.18 -22.33
C THR A 100 11.79 2.44 -21.96
N ASP A 101 10.76 2.80 -22.70
CA ASP A 101 9.85 3.91 -22.33
C ASP A 101 9.15 3.71 -20.95
N ARG A 102 9.47 2.60 -20.27
CA ARG A 102 8.88 2.14 -19.02
C ARG A 102 9.62 2.62 -17.76
N PHE A 103 10.93 2.87 -17.84
CA PHE A 103 11.75 3.31 -16.70
C PHE A 103 12.80 4.31 -17.16
N LYS A 104 13.00 5.37 -16.38
CA LYS A 104 14.03 6.39 -16.61
C LYS A 104 15.17 6.21 -15.62
N LEU A 105 16.37 6.63 -16.04
CA LEU A 105 17.48 6.78 -15.11
C LEU A 105 17.08 7.74 -13.99
N GLY A 106 17.32 7.33 -12.75
CA GLY A 106 16.93 8.10 -11.57
C GLY A 106 15.67 7.57 -10.88
N ASP A 107 14.76 6.92 -11.60
CA ASP A 107 13.52 6.41 -11.01
C ASP A 107 13.81 5.42 -9.88
N THR A 108 12.96 5.43 -8.85
CA THR A 108 12.95 4.43 -7.78
C THR A 108 11.80 3.47 -8.02
N VAL A 109 12.14 2.18 -8.14
CA VAL A 109 11.17 1.10 -8.33
C VAL A 109 10.97 0.38 -7.01
N PHE A 110 9.72 0.28 -6.57
CA PHE A 110 9.26 -0.45 -5.39
C PHE A 110 8.58 -1.74 -5.85
N VAL A 111 8.99 -2.88 -5.32
CA VAL A 111 8.48 -4.21 -5.70
C VAL A 111 7.66 -4.81 -4.58
N PHE A 112 6.43 -5.16 -4.89
CA PHE A 112 5.48 -5.79 -3.98
C PHE A 112 5.11 -7.19 -4.46
N GLY A 113 4.91 -8.11 -3.52
CA GLY A 113 4.51 -9.49 -3.79
C GLY A 113 3.25 -9.87 -3.02
N GLY A 114 2.37 -10.62 -3.67
CA GLY A 114 1.15 -11.14 -3.08
C GLY A 114 0.80 -12.50 -3.68
N LYS A 115 -0.05 -13.25 -2.97
CA LYS A 115 -0.66 -14.46 -3.51
C LYS A 115 -2.08 -14.16 -3.93
N THR A 116 -2.55 -14.79 -5.00
CA THR A 116 -3.97 -14.82 -5.33
C THR A 116 -4.44 -16.29 -5.40
N PRO A 117 -5.46 -16.68 -4.60
CA PRO A 117 -6.07 -15.88 -3.54
C PRO A 117 -5.08 -15.57 -2.40
N PRO A 118 -5.30 -14.51 -1.60
CA PRO A 118 -4.38 -14.10 -0.51
C PRO A 118 -4.19 -15.18 0.56
N PHE A 119 -5.25 -15.94 0.84
CA PHE A 119 -5.28 -17.03 1.83
C PHE A 119 -5.76 -18.32 1.16
N PRO A 120 -4.90 -18.98 0.36
CA PRO A 120 -5.28 -20.22 -0.32
C PRO A 120 -5.49 -21.34 0.70
N LYS A 121 -6.55 -22.12 0.50
CA LYS A 121 -6.88 -23.32 1.28
C LYS A 121 -6.20 -24.55 0.66
N GLU A 122 -6.22 -25.66 1.40
CA GLU A 122 -5.71 -26.92 0.89
C GLU A 122 -6.46 -27.33 -0.39
N GLY A 123 -5.71 -27.60 -1.46
CA GLY A 123 -6.25 -27.92 -2.78
C GLY A 123 -6.51 -26.71 -3.68
N ASP A 124 -6.38 -25.48 -3.18
CA ASP A 124 -6.51 -24.29 -4.02
C ASP A 124 -5.31 -24.14 -4.96
N VAL A 125 -5.59 -23.84 -6.23
CA VAL A 125 -4.57 -23.34 -7.16
C VAL A 125 -4.32 -21.88 -6.81
N TRP A 126 -3.07 -21.54 -6.50
CA TRP A 126 -2.65 -20.18 -6.20
C TRP A 126 -1.49 -19.76 -7.10
N SER A 127 -1.37 -18.45 -7.32
CA SER A 127 -0.25 -17.85 -8.04
C SER A 127 0.37 -16.72 -7.23
N VAL A 128 1.61 -16.36 -7.58
CA VAL A 128 2.25 -15.15 -7.07
C VAL A 128 2.04 -14.03 -8.07
N VAL A 129 1.58 -12.88 -7.57
CA VAL A 129 1.49 -11.64 -8.33
C VAL A 129 2.53 -10.68 -7.79
N TYR A 130 3.28 -10.07 -8.70
CA TYR A 130 4.17 -8.97 -8.38
C TYR A 130 3.59 -7.68 -8.95
N LYS A 131 3.58 -6.63 -8.13
CA LYS A 131 3.26 -5.27 -8.57
C LYS A 131 4.49 -4.39 -8.37
N MET A 132 4.67 -3.45 -9.29
CA MET A 132 5.70 -2.43 -9.18
C MET A 132 5.02 -1.07 -9.05
N VAL A 133 5.53 -0.27 -8.13
CA VAL A 133 5.23 1.15 -8.03
C VAL A 133 6.51 1.89 -8.37
N VAL A 134 6.43 2.93 -9.19
CA VAL A 134 7.60 3.67 -9.65
C VAL A 134 7.43 5.14 -9.33
N GLN A 135 8.42 5.71 -8.66
CA GLN A 135 8.48 7.15 -8.41
C GLN A 135 9.67 7.77 -9.13
N THR A 136 9.45 8.91 -9.77
CA THR A 136 10.52 9.72 -10.36
C THR A 136 11.46 10.25 -9.27
N GLU A 137 12.59 10.85 -9.67
CA GLU A 137 13.48 11.53 -8.70
C GLU A 137 12.80 12.67 -7.94
N GLU A 138 11.73 13.24 -8.50
CA GLU A 138 10.93 14.30 -7.89
C GLU A 138 9.80 13.75 -7.00
N GLY A 139 9.65 12.42 -6.93
CA GLY A 139 8.63 11.76 -6.12
C GLY A 139 7.26 11.65 -6.79
N GLU A 140 7.17 11.90 -8.11
CA GLU A 140 5.93 11.74 -8.87
C GLU A 140 5.70 10.27 -9.21
N ASP A 141 4.45 9.81 -9.06
CA ASP A 141 4.06 8.45 -9.41
C ASP A 141 3.98 8.27 -10.93
N LEU A 142 4.72 7.30 -11.46
CA LEU A 142 4.53 6.82 -12.82
C LEU A 142 3.47 5.72 -12.80
N TYR A 143 2.24 6.06 -13.18
CA TYR A 143 1.19 5.06 -13.41
C TYR A 143 1.61 4.13 -14.55
N LEU A 144 2.10 2.95 -14.19
CA LEU A 144 2.21 1.82 -15.09
C LEU A 144 0.90 1.04 -14.95
N GLY A 145 -0.05 1.34 -15.83
CA GLY A 145 -1.36 0.69 -15.88
C GLY A 145 -1.28 -0.82 -16.07
#